data_AF-C1N1C4-F1
#
_entry.id   AF-C1N1C4-F1
#
_cell.length_a   1.000
_cell.length_b   1.000
_cell.length_c   1.000
_cell.angle_alpha   90.00
_cell.angle_beta   90.00
_cell.angle_gamma   90.00
#
_symmetry.space_group_name_H-M   'P 1'
#
loop_
_entity.id
_entity.type
_entity.pdbx_description
1 polymer ?
#
loop_
_entity_poly.entity_id
_entity_poly.type
_entity_poly.pdbx_seq_one_letter_code
_entity_poly.pdbx_strand_id
1 'polypeptide(L)'
;MNGQWFGRIVRAIDASVEGAEVMYAGHPDVVRNVVLFFDARDGDAIAAAVINEYGGVEEKDGGYRVKGKNVAATSADDWMPVNGDVGCVSLAFDEKKETMYACAKDSGVEDYDDCPPVPSPGEFENDGAGIDLEAIGADRAVILKRSPAALTDEAFGLDASANEEEDYAAKWPEAMPGLWSGTMVANDEKYVSILGATPTFLSVFQGAAPNAWVFMDPEDETKIASANVGLMRSVKEREDGSFEFTNEAWKYTPGPEHVAGRDDWCNAFVLRDDSVYMLSNSRADDVDDAGTIAPECPRMPELETLGQVATLIAEGGTPTFELLSDQGAVSAVMLTRQ
;
A
#
# COMPACT_ATOMS: atom_id res chain seq x y z
N MET A 1 -4.73 -9.75 12.58
CA MET A 1 -4.43 -9.43 11.17
C MET A 1 -4.39 -7.94 10.89
N ASN A 2 -5.18 -7.14 11.60
CA ASN A 2 -5.32 -5.71 11.38
C ASN A 2 -3.98 -4.97 11.42
N GLY A 3 -3.81 -4.01 10.51
CA GLY A 3 -2.64 -3.15 10.44
C GLY A 3 -1.72 -3.52 9.27
N GLN A 4 -0.58 -2.83 9.16
CA GLN A 4 0.45 -3.19 8.19
C GLN A 4 1.66 -3.84 8.82
N TRP A 5 2.20 -4.69 7.97
CA TRP A 5 3.21 -5.66 8.31
C TRP A 5 4.26 -5.60 7.20
N PHE A 6 5.50 -5.33 7.59
CA PHE A 6 6.66 -5.27 6.71
C PHE A 6 7.60 -6.40 7.07
N GLY A 7 8.08 -7.11 6.08
CA GLY A 7 8.75 -8.37 6.34
C GLY A 7 9.51 -8.88 5.15
N ARG A 8 9.85 -10.16 5.23
CA ARG A 8 10.56 -10.85 4.15
C ARG A 8 10.15 -12.30 4.06
N ILE A 9 10.23 -12.82 2.85
CA ILE A 9 10.15 -14.26 2.61
C ILE A 9 11.42 -14.89 3.17
N VAL A 10 11.27 -15.74 4.19
CA VAL A 10 12.42 -16.42 4.81
C VAL A 10 12.67 -17.79 4.21
N ARG A 11 11.64 -18.43 3.65
CA ARG A 11 11.75 -19.67 2.89
C ARG A 11 10.74 -19.72 1.75
N ALA A 12 11.11 -20.31 0.63
CA ALA A 12 10.21 -20.57 -0.49
C ALA A 12 10.62 -21.83 -1.28
N ILE A 13 9.65 -22.52 -1.88
CA ILE A 13 9.94 -23.63 -2.82
C ILE A 13 10.78 -23.12 -4.00
N ASP A 14 10.45 -21.94 -4.50
CA ASP A 14 11.32 -21.22 -5.43
C ASP A 14 12.29 -20.34 -4.65
N ALA A 15 13.54 -20.78 -4.52
CA ALA A 15 14.56 -20.05 -3.78
C ALA A 15 14.88 -18.66 -4.37
N SER A 16 14.46 -18.35 -5.61
CA SER A 16 14.70 -17.04 -6.23
C SER A 16 13.92 -15.89 -5.57
N VAL A 17 12.88 -16.20 -4.79
CA VAL A 17 12.09 -15.20 -4.05
C VAL A 17 12.46 -15.14 -2.56
N GLU A 18 13.37 -15.99 -2.08
CA GLU A 18 13.86 -15.91 -0.70
C GLU A 18 14.61 -14.59 -0.45
N GLY A 19 14.33 -13.96 0.69
CA GLY A 19 14.86 -12.65 1.04
C GLY A 19 14.10 -11.47 0.43
N ALA A 20 13.15 -11.70 -0.48
CA ALA A 20 12.30 -10.63 -1.01
C ALA A 20 11.53 -9.97 0.13
N GLU A 21 11.58 -8.64 0.17
CA GLU A 21 10.82 -7.84 1.12
C GLU A 21 9.34 -7.83 0.73
N VAL A 22 8.46 -7.83 1.73
CA VAL A 22 7.01 -7.89 1.55
C VAL A 22 6.35 -6.85 2.43
N MET A 23 5.42 -6.11 1.85
CA MET A 23 4.45 -5.32 2.59
C MET A 23 3.08 -5.98 2.48
N TYR A 24 2.47 -6.27 3.62
CA TYR A 24 1.10 -6.75 3.74
C TYR A 24 0.25 -5.74 4.48
N ALA A 25 -0.93 -5.44 3.95
CA ALA A 25 -1.89 -4.58 4.60
C ALA A 25 -3.30 -5.17 4.55
N GLY A 26 -3.93 -5.20 5.72
CA GLY A 26 -5.30 -5.68 5.90
C GLY A 26 -6.02 -4.97 7.03
N HIS A 27 -7.35 -4.85 6.88
CA HIS A 27 -8.22 -4.22 7.87
C HIS A 27 -9.53 -5.03 8.00
N PRO A 28 -10.08 -5.20 9.21
CA PRO A 28 -11.19 -6.11 9.48
C PRO A 28 -12.50 -5.69 8.78
N ASP A 29 -12.63 -4.41 8.50
CA ASP A 29 -13.79 -3.83 7.81
C ASP A 29 -13.68 -3.90 6.28
N VAL A 30 -12.59 -4.46 5.75
CA VAL A 30 -12.26 -4.44 4.31
C VAL A 30 -12.12 -5.87 3.80
N VAL A 31 -12.77 -6.19 2.68
CA VAL A 31 -12.75 -7.54 2.09
C VAL A 31 -11.43 -7.82 1.32
N ARG A 32 -10.77 -6.76 0.87
CA ARG A 32 -9.57 -6.79 0.03
C ARG A 32 -8.31 -6.43 0.80
N ASN A 33 -7.23 -7.16 0.52
CA ASN A 33 -5.92 -6.94 1.12
C ASN A 33 -4.90 -6.67 0.01
N VAL A 34 -3.94 -5.82 0.30
CA VAL A 34 -2.87 -5.47 -0.64
C VAL A 34 -1.59 -6.12 -0.17
N VAL A 35 -0.91 -6.77 -1.12
CA VAL A 35 0.42 -7.35 -0.91
C VAL A 35 1.35 -6.78 -1.96
N LEU A 36 2.46 -6.17 -1.51
CA LEU A 36 3.53 -5.70 -2.39
C LEU A 36 4.79 -6.52 -2.11
N PHE A 37 5.44 -6.96 -3.17
CA PHE A 37 6.72 -7.64 -3.15
C PHE A 37 7.76 -6.71 -3.76
N PHE A 38 8.88 -6.50 -3.07
CA PHE A 38 9.95 -5.63 -3.55
C PHE A 38 11.08 -6.46 -4.17
N ASP A 39 11.74 -5.91 -5.19
CA ASP A 39 12.85 -6.60 -5.85
C ASP A 39 14.07 -6.63 -4.92
N ALA A 40 14.52 -7.83 -4.54
CA ALA A 40 15.73 -7.98 -3.74
C ALA A 40 17.02 -7.54 -4.48
N ARG A 41 16.95 -7.38 -5.81
CA ARG A 41 18.08 -6.99 -6.67
C ARG A 41 18.12 -5.49 -6.95
N ASP A 42 16.98 -4.81 -6.81
CA ASP A 42 16.83 -3.37 -7.05
C ASP A 42 16.11 -2.73 -5.88
N GLY A 43 16.86 -1.93 -5.12
CA GLY A 43 16.42 -1.33 -3.87
C GLY A 43 15.21 -0.40 -4.01
N ASP A 44 14.85 0.05 -5.21
CA ASP A 44 13.76 1.00 -5.41
C ASP A 44 12.54 0.37 -6.13
N ALA A 45 12.66 -0.89 -6.57
CA ALA A 45 11.65 -1.52 -7.42
C ALA A 45 10.62 -2.34 -6.64
N ILE A 46 9.34 -2.13 -6.96
CA ILE A 46 8.25 -3.06 -6.66
C ILE A 46 8.26 -4.13 -7.74
N ALA A 47 8.45 -5.37 -7.31
CA ALA A 47 8.50 -6.53 -8.18
C ALA A 47 7.11 -7.04 -8.58
N ALA A 48 6.19 -7.06 -7.61
CA ALA A 48 4.82 -7.44 -7.83
C ALA A 48 3.89 -6.71 -6.85
N ALA A 49 2.72 -6.32 -7.32
CA ALA A 49 1.60 -5.86 -6.52
C ALA A 49 0.43 -6.83 -6.73
N VAL A 50 -0.26 -7.17 -5.64
CA VAL A 50 -1.40 -8.09 -5.67
C VAL A 50 -2.51 -7.55 -4.78
N ILE A 51 -3.74 -7.57 -5.28
CA ILE A 51 -4.95 -7.33 -4.50
C ILE A 51 -5.69 -8.65 -4.36
N ASN A 52 -5.82 -9.13 -3.12
CA ASN A 52 -6.46 -10.40 -2.80
C ASN A 52 -7.76 -10.19 -2.04
N GLU A 53 -8.80 -10.93 -2.43
CA GLU A 53 -10.00 -11.11 -1.62
C GLU A 53 -9.82 -12.34 -0.74
N TYR A 54 -10.02 -12.18 0.58
CA TYR A 54 -10.09 -13.34 1.46
C TYR A 54 -11.50 -13.91 1.50
N GLY A 55 -11.55 -15.23 1.64
CA GLY A 55 -12.77 -15.98 1.87
C GLY A 55 -13.07 -16.04 3.36
N GLY A 56 -13.05 -17.25 3.90
CA GLY A 56 -13.26 -17.48 5.32
C GLY A 56 -11.98 -17.35 6.14
N VAL A 57 -12.18 -17.07 7.43
CA VAL A 57 -11.15 -17.17 8.47
C VAL A 57 -11.54 -18.28 9.45
N GLU A 58 -10.59 -19.15 9.80
CA GLU A 58 -10.68 -20.12 10.88
C GLU A 58 -9.68 -19.76 11.98
N GLU A 59 -10.12 -19.72 13.24
CA GLU A 59 -9.23 -19.64 14.39
C GLU A 59 -8.85 -21.06 14.84
N LYS A 60 -7.54 -21.34 14.91
CA LYS A 60 -7.01 -22.68 15.22
C LYS A 60 -5.65 -22.57 15.89
N ASP A 61 -5.39 -23.40 16.90
CA ASP A 61 -4.10 -23.50 17.59
C ASP A 61 -3.51 -22.14 18.07
N GLY A 62 -4.38 -21.18 18.42
CA GLY A 62 -3.96 -19.84 18.87
C GLY A 62 -3.54 -18.88 17.74
N GLY A 63 -3.77 -19.25 16.49
CA GLY A 63 -3.60 -18.41 15.31
C GLY A 63 -4.78 -18.52 14.36
N TYR A 64 -4.54 -18.18 13.09
CA TYR A 64 -5.59 -18.06 12.08
C TYR A 64 -5.20 -18.78 10.80
N ARG A 65 -6.18 -19.39 10.13
CA ARG A 65 -6.08 -19.83 8.74
C ARG A 65 -7.02 -18.99 7.90
N VAL A 66 -6.52 -18.45 6.80
CA VAL A 66 -7.25 -17.53 5.94
C VAL A 66 -7.25 -18.12 4.55
N LYS A 67 -8.43 -18.46 4.04
CA LYS A 67 -8.54 -18.93 2.67
C LYS A 67 -8.48 -17.75 1.70
N GLY A 68 -7.70 -17.89 0.64
CA GLY A 68 -7.88 -17.09 -0.55
C GLY A 68 -9.26 -17.34 -1.14
N LYS A 69 -9.92 -16.28 -1.58
CA LYS A 69 -11.15 -16.40 -2.39
C LYS A 69 -10.79 -16.26 -3.86
N ASN A 70 -10.22 -15.12 -4.24
CA ASN A 70 -9.76 -14.81 -5.59
C ASN A 70 -8.64 -13.77 -5.53
N VAL A 71 -7.77 -13.77 -6.55
CA VAL A 71 -6.96 -12.60 -6.90
C VAL A 71 -7.87 -11.61 -7.62
N ALA A 72 -8.03 -10.42 -7.07
CA ALA A 72 -8.79 -9.36 -7.71
C ALA A 72 -7.94 -8.69 -8.81
N ALA A 73 -6.65 -8.45 -8.55
CA ALA A 73 -5.72 -7.95 -9.55
C ALA A 73 -4.25 -8.20 -9.24
N THR A 74 -3.40 -8.16 -10.27
CA THR A 74 -1.95 -8.37 -10.17
C THR A 74 -1.15 -7.52 -11.16
N SER A 75 0.05 -7.09 -10.78
CA SER A 75 1.03 -6.47 -11.68
C SER A 75 2.03 -7.49 -12.28
N ALA A 76 2.01 -8.75 -11.81
CA ALA A 76 2.97 -9.75 -12.20
C ALA A 76 2.56 -10.39 -13.53
N ASP A 77 3.32 -10.10 -14.59
CA ASP A 77 3.14 -10.76 -15.88
C ASP A 77 4.18 -11.83 -16.20
N ASP A 78 5.34 -11.98 -15.52
CA ASP A 78 6.20 -13.18 -15.70
C ASP A 78 7.50 -13.31 -14.84
N TRP A 79 8.07 -12.25 -14.26
CA TRP A 79 9.47 -12.32 -13.79
C TRP A 79 9.70 -12.65 -12.31
N MET A 80 8.72 -12.39 -11.44
CA MET A 80 8.68 -12.96 -10.09
C MET A 80 7.60 -14.04 -10.10
N PRO A 81 7.92 -15.33 -9.85
CA PRO A 81 6.95 -16.43 -9.80
C PRO A 81 6.13 -16.39 -8.50
N VAL A 82 5.85 -15.19 -8.01
CA VAL A 82 4.90 -14.94 -6.96
C VAL A 82 3.54 -14.96 -7.62
N ASN A 83 3.07 -16.17 -7.96
CA ASN A 83 1.69 -16.35 -8.37
C ASN A 83 0.83 -15.77 -7.24
N GLY A 84 0.08 -14.72 -7.58
CA GLY A 84 -0.77 -13.99 -6.64
C GLY A 84 -1.90 -14.84 -6.09
N ASP A 85 -2.18 -15.98 -6.72
CA ASP A 85 -3.10 -17.02 -6.27
C ASP A 85 -2.56 -17.64 -4.97
N VAL A 86 -2.82 -16.98 -3.85
CA VAL A 86 -2.59 -17.55 -2.52
C VAL A 86 -3.87 -18.24 -2.09
N GLY A 87 -3.95 -19.56 -2.29
CA GLY A 87 -5.08 -20.39 -1.91
C GLY A 87 -5.35 -20.39 -0.41
N CYS A 88 -4.31 -20.33 0.44
CA CYS A 88 -4.45 -20.17 1.88
C CYS A 88 -3.21 -19.59 2.56
N VAL A 89 -3.41 -18.86 3.66
CA VAL A 89 -2.35 -18.41 4.56
C VAL A 89 -2.68 -18.81 6.00
N SER A 90 -1.72 -19.41 6.67
CA SER A 90 -1.77 -19.70 8.10
C SER A 90 -0.86 -18.75 8.86
N LEU A 91 -1.40 -18.13 9.90
CA LEU A 91 -0.84 -16.96 10.57
C LEU A 91 -0.76 -17.17 12.08
N ALA A 92 0.35 -16.75 12.68
CA ALA A 92 0.49 -16.63 14.13
C ALA A 92 1.05 -15.25 14.49
N PHE A 93 0.54 -14.69 15.58
CA PHE A 93 0.93 -13.37 16.08
C PHE A 93 1.70 -13.50 17.39
N ASP A 94 2.93 -12.99 17.42
CA ASP A 94 3.68 -12.73 18.64
C ASP A 94 3.54 -11.24 18.98
N GLU A 95 2.49 -10.90 19.73
CA GLU A 95 2.20 -9.52 20.14
C GLU A 95 3.33 -8.89 20.98
N LYS A 96 4.15 -9.69 21.67
CA LYS A 96 5.28 -9.16 22.46
C LYS A 96 6.41 -8.66 21.57
N LYS A 97 6.59 -9.27 20.40
CA LYS A 97 7.58 -8.89 19.40
C LYS A 97 6.98 -8.07 18.26
N GLU A 98 5.69 -7.78 18.32
CA GLU A 98 4.92 -7.18 17.23
C GLU A 98 5.20 -7.88 15.88
N THR A 99 5.31 -9.21 15.90
CA THR A 99 5.72 -10.01 14.74
C THR A 99 4.60 -10.97 14.35
N MET A 100 4.34 -11.06 13.05
CA MET A 100 3.47 -12.04 12.41
C MET A 100 4.33 -13.05 11.66
N TYR A 101 4.05 -14.33 11.91
CA TYR A 101 4.62 -15.46 11.19
C TYR A 101 3.56 -16.02 10.26
N ALA A 102 3.92 -16.26 9.00
CA ALA A 102 2.97 -16.73 7.99
C ALA A 102 3.55 -17.90 7.19
N CYS A 103 2.72 -18.92 6.96
CA CYS A 103 2.97 -19.98 5.97
C CYS A 103 1.88 -19.90 4.92
N ALA A 104 2.26 -19.74 3.65
CA ALA A 104 1.33 -19.61 2.53
C ALA A 104 1.37 -20.85 1.65
N LYS A 105 0.20 -21.21 1.11
CA LYS A 105 0.03 -22.22 0.06
C LYS A 105 -0.74 -21.60 -1.09
N ASP A 106 -0.20 -21.76 -2.29
CA ASP A 106 -0.66 -21.07 -3.49
C ASP A 106 -1.88 -21.79 -4.08
N SER A 107 -1.85 -23.11 -4.19
CA SER A 107 -2.91 -23.86 -4.89
C SER A 107 -3.32 -25.17 -4.21
N GLY A 108 -4.39 -25.78 -4.70
CA GLY A 108 -4.90 -27.05 -4.16
C GLY A 108 -5.42 -26.92 -2.73
N VAL A 109 -6.20 -25.87 -2.48
CA VAL A 109 -6.89 -25.62 -1.20
C VAL A 109 -8.38 -25.70 -1.43
N GLU A 110 -9.01 -26.81 -1.05
CA GLU A 110 -10.45 -26.99 -1.09
C GLU A 110 -11.07 -26.64 0.27
N ASP A 111 -10.39 -27.00 1.37
CA ASP A 111 -10.82 -26.72 2.74
C ASP A 111 -9.66 -26.24 3.65
N TYR A 112 -9.93 -26.03 4.94
CA TYR A 112 -8.92 -25.54 5.89
C TYR A 112 -7.89 -26.60 6.29
N ASP A 113 -8.15 -27.88 6.06
CA ASP A 113 -7.18 -28.95 6.34
C ASP A 113 -6.13 -29.04 5.23
N ASP A 114 -6.41 -28.49 4.05
CA ASP A 114 -5.42 -28.29 2.97
C ASP A 114 -4.45 -27.12 3.23
N CYS A 115 -4.79 -26.23 4.16
CA CYS A 115 -3.94 -25.10 4.54
C CYS A 115 -2.73 -25.59 5.36
N PRO A 116 -1.59 -24.87 5.28
CA PRO A 116 -0.47 -25.11 6.19
C PRO A 116 -0.92 -25.10 7.66
N PRO A 117 -0.21 -25.79 8.57
CA PRO A 117 -0.47 -25.63 10.00
C PRO A 117 -0.23 -24.18 10.44
N VAL A 118 -0.87 -23.79 11.55
CA VAL A 118 -0.59 -22.48 12.15
C VAL A 118 0.86 -22.50 12.64
N PRO A 119 1.70 -21.56 12.18
CA PRO A 119 3.11 -21.57 12.51
C PRO A 119 3.34 -21.31 13.99
N SER A 120 4.35 -21.94 14.56
CA SER A 120 4.85 -21.61 15.89
C SER A 120 6.03 -20.62 15.78
N PRO A 121 6.15 -19.62 16.67
CA PRO A 121 7.28 -18.70 16.65
C PRO A 121 8.66 -19.38 16.72
N GLY A 122 8.74 -20.57 17.34
CA GLY A 122 9.96 -21.36 17.45
C GLY A 122 10.47 -21.90 16.12
N GLU A 123 9.58 -22.24 15.18
CA GLU A 123 9.96 -22.71 13.83
C GLU A 123 10.63 -21.61 13.01
N PHE A 124 10.39 -20.35 13.35
CA PHE A 124 10.94 -19.18 12.69
C PHE A 124 12.22 -18.66 13.36
N GLU A 125 12.73 -19.35 14.38
CA GLU A 125 14.06 -19.07 14.94
C GLU A 125 15.15 -19.23 13.86
N ASN A 126 16.21 -18.42 13.97
CA ASN A 126 17.29 -18.34 12.98
C ASN A 126 16.77 -18.04 11.56
N ASP A 127 15.83 -17.10 11.43
CA ASP A 127 15.25 -16.69 10.15
C ASP A 127 14.66 -17.84 9.35
N GLY A 128 13.91 -18.72 10.04
CA GLY A 128 13.23 -19.85 9.42
C GLY A 128 14.19 -20.89 8.83
N ALA A 129 15.45 -20.95 9.31
CA ALA A 129 16.47 -21.71 8.61
C ALA A 129 16.17 -23.22 8.48
N GLY A 130 15.45 -23.76 9.46
CA GLY A 130 15.08 -25.17 9.54
C GLY A 130 13.63 -25.48 9.14
N ILE A 131 12.90 -24.55 8.52
CA ILE A 131 11.52 -24.81 8.08
C ILE A 131 11.55 -25.77 6.88
N ASP A 132 10.90 -26.93 7.03
CA ASP A 132 10.66 -27.90 5.96
C ASP A 132 9.28 -27.63 5.35
N LEU A 133 9.27 -26.89 4.23
CA LEU A 133 8.06 -26.45 3.53
C LEU A 133 7.20 -27.62 3.04
N GLU A 134 7.83 -28.70 2.53
CA GLU A 134 7.12 -29.88 2.05
C GLU A 134 6.41 -30.60 3.20
N ALA A 135 7.10 -30.76 4.34
CA ALA A 135 6.54 -31.42 5.52
C ALA A 135 5.32 -30.70 6.10
N ILE A 136 5.27 -29.37 5.99
CA ILE A 136 4.16 -28.55 6.47
C ILE A 136 3.15 -28.19 5.37
N GLY A 137 3.36 -28.67 4.14
CA GLY A 137 2.47 -28.39 3.00
C GLY A 137 2.35 -26.92 2.65
N ALA A 138 3.42 -26.15 2.81
CA ALA A 138 3.49 -24.73 2.46
C ALA A 138 4.39 -24.50 1.25
N ASP A 139 4.10 -23.46 0.47
CA ASP A 139 4.94 -23.02 -0.63
C ASP A 139 5.94 -21.94 -0.18
N ARG A 140 5.58 -21.17 0.84
CA ARG A 140 6.36 -20.04 1.35
C ARG A 140 6.20 -19.86 2.86
N ALA A 141 7.25 -19.39 3.52
CA ALA A 141 7.24 -18.93 4.90
C ALA A 141 7.74 -17.48 4.98
N VAL A 142 7.04 -16.65 5.75
CA VAL A 142 7.25 -15.20 5.81
C VAL A 142 7.29 -14.75 7.28
N ILE A 143 8.22 -13.85 7.60
CA ILE A 143 8.24 -13.11 8.87
C ILE A 143 7.92 -11.66 8.56
N LEU A 144 6.90 -11.11 9.22
CA LEU A 144 6.52 -9.71 9.09
C LEU A 144 6.48 -9.03 10.45
N LYS A 145 7.05 -7.84 10.57
CA LYS A 145 6.98 -6.97 11.74
C LYS A 145 5.90 -5.92 11.53
N ARG A 146 5.18 -5.58 12.60
CA ARG A 146 4.23 -4.47 12.57
C ARG A 146 4.98 -3.19 12.27
N SER A 147 4.30 -2.30 11.56
CA SER A 147 4.94 -1.14 10.97
C SER A 147 5.79 -0.25 11.89
N PRO A 148 5.38 0.08 13.13
CA PRO A 148 6.23 0.87 14.04
C PRO A 148 7.55 0.16 14.39
N ALA A 149 7.52 -1.16 14.57
CA ALA A 149 8.72 -1.96 14.82
C ALA A 149 9.62 -2.06 13.57
N ALA A 150 9.01 -2.13 12.38
CA ALA A 150 9.73 -2.18 11.11
C ALA A 150 10.56 -0.92 10.83
N LEU A 151 10.09 0.25 11.28
CA LEU A 151 10.82 1.52 11.12
C LEU A 151 12.15 1.57 11.86
N THR A 152 12.27 0.82 12.94
CA THR A 152 13.50 0.76 13.75
C THR A 152 14.45 -0.33 13.29
N ASP A 153 14.09 -1.09 12.27
CA ASP A 153 14.89 -2.18 11.74
C ASP A 153 15.63 -1.73 10.49
N GLU A 154 16.95 -1.57 10.62
CA GLU A 154 17.86 -1.16 9.53
C GLU A 154 17.72 -2.06 8.29
N ALA A 155 17.23 -3.29 8.46
CA ALA A 155 17.01 -4.22 7.36
C ALA A 155 16.02 -3.72 6.30
N PHE A 156 15.09 -2.84 6.66
CA PHE A 156 14.08 -2.31 5.73
C PHE A 156 14.44 -0.94 5.14
N GLY A 157 15.60 -0.37 5.52
CA GLY A 157 16.06 0.93 5.01
C GLY A 157 15.10 2.10 5.32
N LEU A 158 14.26 1.96 6.35
CA LEU A 158 13.33 2.99 6.78
C LEU A 158 14.07 3.96 7.71
N ASP A 159 14.22 5.22 7.31
CA ASP A 159 14.86 6.23 8.14
C ASP A 159 13.87 6.80 9.18
N ALA A 160 13.95 6.24 10.40
CA ALA A 160 13.18 6.70 11.55
C ALA A 160 13.64 8.04 12.13
N SER A 161 14.83 8.56 11.75
CA SER A 161 15.35 9.82 12.30
C SER A 161 14.53 11.05 11.85
N ALA A 162 13.76 10.93 10.77
CA ALA A 162 12.80 11.95 10.35
C ALA A 162 11.60 12.12 11.31
N ASN A 163 11.38 11.20 12.25
CA ASN A 163 10.25 11.22 13.19
C ASN A 163 10.60 11.84 14.56
N GLU A 164 11.81 12.37 14.74
CA GLU A 164 12.30 12.77 16.08
C GLU A 164 11.69 14.06 16.64
N GLU A 165 11.05 14.92 15.83
CA GLU A 165 10.56 16.23 16.30
C GLU A 165 9.03 16.39 16.42
N GLU A 166 8.21 15.59 15.74
CA GLU A 166 6.75 15.59 15.90
C GLU A 166 6.16 14.18 15.80
N ASP A 167 5.29 13.81 16.74
CA ASP A 167 4.46 12.60 16.64
C ASP A 167 3.34 12.83 15.62
N TYR A 168 3.70 12.85 14.33
CA TYR A 168 2.76 13.04 13.23
C TYR A 168 1.63 11.99 13.24
N ALA A 169 1.89 10.81 13.82
CA ALA A 169 0.86 9.79 13.97
C ALA A 169 -0.30 10.25 14.85
N ALA A 170 -0.04 11.10 15.85
CA ALA A 170 -1.09 11.71 16.68
C ALA A 170 -1.97 12.72 15.91
N LYS A 171 -1.48 13.24 14.78
CA LYS A 171 -2.22 14.16 13.90
C LYS A 171 -2.99 13.44 12.78
N TRP A 172 -2.70 12.16 12.53
CA TRP A 172 -3.37 11.41 11.46
C TRP A 172 -4.79 11.04 11.88
N PRO A 173 -5.82 11.23 11.02
CA PRO A 173 -7.19 10.91 11.41
C PRO A 173 -7.38 9.41 11.67
N GLU A 174 -8.03 9.04 12.78
CA GLU A 174 -8.31 7.65 13.16
C GLU A 174 -9.10 6.87 12.10
N ALA A 175 -9.88 7.57 11.26
CA ALA A 175 -10.67 6.96 10.20
C ALA A 175 -9.85 6.63 8.95
N MET A 176 -8.68 7.25 8.75
CA MET A 176 -7.89 7.07 7.53
C MET A 176 -7.32 5.66 7.33
N PRO A 177 -6.88 4.89 8.35
CA PRO A 177 -6.38 3.54 8.15
C PRO A 177 -7.36 2.62 7.42
N GLY A 178 -6.89 2.00 6.34
CA GLY A 178 -7.68 1.06 5.53
C GLY A 178 -7.34 1.13 4.05
N LEU A 179 -8.06 0.32 3.27
CA LEU A 179 -8.02 0.37 1.82
C LEU A 179 -9.10 1.33 1.32
N TRP A 180 -8.69 2.25 0.45
CA TRP A 180 -9.57 3.21 -0.19
C TRP A 180 -9.44 3.05 -1.69
N SER A 181 -10.55 3.08 -2.41
CA SER A 181 -10.55 2.99 -3.87
C SER A 181 -11.60 3.91 -4.44
N GLY A 182 -11.39 4.40 -5.65
CA GLY A 182 -12.33 5.30 -6.30
C GLY A 182 -11.84 5.78 -7.64
N THR A 183 -11.99 7.08 -7.90
CA THR A 183 -11.88 7.63 -9.26
C THR A 183 -10.84 8.74 -9.31
N MET A 184 -10.01 8.72 -10.36
CA MET A 184 -9.17 9.86 -10.73
C MET A 184 -10.08 10.96 -11.30
N VAL A 185 -10.14 12.08 -10.61
CA VAL A 185 -11.06 13.20 -10.88
C VAL A 185 -10.49 14.08 -11.99
N ALA A 186 -9.18 14.34 -11.93
CA ALA A 186 -8.41 14.96 -13.01
C ALA A 186 -6.91 14.80 -12.72
N ASN A 187 -6.09 14.91 -13.76
CA ASN A 187 -4.65 14.75 -13.71
C ASN A 187 -3.95 15.57 -14.79
N ASP A 188 -2.72 15.97 -14.51
CA ASP A 188 -1.73 16.38 -15.51
C ASP A 188 -0.99 15.14 -16.02
N GLU A 189 -1.09 14.87 -17.32
CA GLU A 189 -0.43 13.72 -17.98
C GLU A 189 1.10 13.72 -17.83
N LYS A 190 1.73 14.90 -17.58
CA LYS A 190 3.17 14.98 -17.27
C LYS A 190 3.54 14.18 -16.01
N TYR A 191 2.67 14.20 -15.01
CA TYR A 191 2.95 13.65 -13.68
C TYR A 191 2.18 12.34 -13.42
N VAL A 192 0.97 12.23 -13.96
CA VAL A 192 0.10 11.06 -13.83
C VAL A 192 -0.50 10.79 -15.20
N SER A 193 0.01 9.80 -15.92
CA SER A 193 -0.35 9.48 -17.32
C SER A 193 -1.54 8.52 -17.45
N ILE A 194 -2.02 7.93 -16.36
CA ILE A 194 -3.00 6.82 -16.37
C ILE A 194 -4.43 7.36 -16.29
N LEU A 195 -4.84 8.12 -17.31
CA LEU A 195 -6.19 8.68 -17.37
C LEU A 195 -7.23 7.55 -17.38
N GLY A 196 -8.21 7.63 -16.49
CA GLY A 196 -9.28 6.62 -16.36
C GLY A 196 -8.94 5.42 -15.47
N ALA A 197 -7.72 5.31 -14.95
CA ALA A 197 -7.40 4.30 -13.96
C ALA A 197 -8.22 4.48 -12.69
N THR A 198 -8.53 3.36 -12.03
CA THR A 198 -9.15 3.33 -10.71
C THR A 198 -8.05 3.45 -9.65
N PRO A 199 -7.80 4.64 -9.05
CA PRO A 199 -6.85 4.77 -7.95
C PRO A 199 -7.33 3.96 -6.75
N THR A 200 -6.45 3.11 -6.27
CA THR A 200 -6.59 2.40 -5.01
C THR A 200 -5.50 2.89 -4.08
N PHE A 201 -5.90 3.72 -3.13
CA PHE A 201 -5.03 4.23 -2.08
C PHE A 201 -5.13 3.32 -0.87
N LEU A 202 -4.04 2.65 -0.56
CA LEU A 202 -3.87 2.07 0.75
C LEU A 202 -3.39 3.17 1.70
N SER A 203 -4.29 3.62 2.57
CA SER A 203 -3.98 4.56 3.63
C SER A 203 -3.53 3.78 4.85
N VAL A 204 -2.29 3.98 5.24
CA VAL A 204 -1.61 3.00 6.05
C VAL A 204 -1.70 3.31 7.56
N PHE A 205 -1.81 4.54 8.06
CA PHE A 205 -1.16 4.75 9.37
C PHE A 205 -1.89 4.68 10.73
N GLN A 206 -1.40 3.79 11.62
CA GLN A 206 -1.10 4.13 13.03
C GLN A 206 0.39 3.85 13.36
N GLY A 207 1.19 4.91 13.59
CA GLY A 207 2.60 4.86 14.06
C GLY A 207 3.85 4.97 13.12
N ALA A 208 3.85 5.73 12.01
CA ALA A 208 5.02 6.20 11.21
C ALA A 208 5.65 5.47 9.96
N ALA A 209 4.95 4.79 9.06
CA ALA A 209 5.53 4.11 7.86
C ALA A 209 4.76 4.40 6.53
N PRO A 210 5.07 3.76 5.38
CA PRO A 210 4.69 4.32 4.09
C PRO A 210 3.25 4.04 3.66
N ASN A 211 2.62 4.97 2.94
CA ASN A 211 1.36 4.70 2.22
C ASN A 211 1.64 4.14 0.82
N ALA A 212 0.69 3.37 0.30
CA ALA A 212 0.81 2.79 -1.04
C ALA A 212 -0.33 3.23 -1.94
N TRP A 213 0.04 3.59 -3.16
CA TRP A 213 -0.89 3.84 -4.25
C TRP A 213 -0.78 2.70 -5.23
N VAL A 214 -1.92 2.15 -5.62
CA VAL A 214 -2.05 1.09 -6.62
C VAL A 214 -3.05 1.59 -7.66
N PHE A 215 -2.66 1.58 -8.92
CA PHE A 215 -3.48 2.04 -10.03
C PHE A 215 -3.86 0.83 -10.88
N MET A 216 -5.15 0.55 -10.92
CA MET A 216 -5.71 -0.52 -11.75
C MET A 216 -5.63 -0.11 -13.22
N ASP A 217 -5.39 -1.07 -14.10
CA ASP A 217 -5.40 -0.83 -15.54
C ASP A 217 -6.82 -0.43 -16.00
N PRO A 218 -6.98 0.71 -16.70
CA PRO A 218 -8.29 1.16 -17.17
C PRO A 218 -8.89 0.26 -18.26
N GLU A 219 -8.09 -0.55 -18.96
CA GLU A 219 -8.55 -1.50 -19.98
C GLU A 219 -8.88 -2.88 -19.39
N ASP A 220 -8.24 -3.26 -18.28
CA ASP A 220 -8.43 -4.53 -17.57
C ASP A 220 -8.27 -4.39 -16.04
N GLU A 221 -9.37 -4.24 -15.31
CA GLU A 221 -9.34 -4.11 -13.84
C GLU A 221 -8.84 -5.37 -13.10
N THR A 222 -8.46 -6.44 -13.80
CA THR A 222 -7.72 -7.58 -13.19
C THR A 222 -6.20 -7.37 -13.20
N LYS A 223 -5.74 -6.25 -13.78
CA LYS A 223 -4.33 -5.88 -13.90
C LYS A 223 -4.04 -4.60 -13.13
N ILE A 224 -2.83 -4.54 -12.57
CA ILE A 224 -2.28 -3.35 -11.94
C ILE A 224 -1.31 -2.71 -12.93
N ALA A 225 -1.66 -1.51 -13.39
CA ALA A 225 -0.84 -0.73 -14.32
C ALA A 225 0.38 -0.10 -13.62
N SER A 226 0.21 0.34 -12.38
CA SER A 226 1.29 0.97 -11.60
C SER A 226 1.07 0.84 -10.11
N ALA A 227 2.16 0.81 -9.34
CA ALA A 227 2.12 0.97 -7.90
C ALA A 227 3.30 1.78 -7.40
N ASN A 228 3.09 2.54 -6.33
CA ASN A 228 4.14 3.24 -5.61
C ASN A 228 3.90 3.23 -4.11
N VAL A 229 5.00 3.33 -3.38
CA VAL A 229 5.04 3.36 -1.93
C VAL A 229 5.84 4.60 -1.53
N GLY A 230 5.22 5.50 -0.78
CA GLY A 230 5.83 6.75 -0.33
C GLY A 230 6.02 6.79 1.18
N LEU A 231 7.17 7.27 1.63
CA LEU A 231 7.48 7.48 3.05
C LEU A 231 6.85 8.78 3.53
N MET A 232 5.85 8.68 4.39
CA MET A 232 5.20 9.86 4.94
C MET A 232 6.18 10.63 5.84
N ARG A 233 6.47 11.88 5.49
CA ARG A 233 7.45 12.75 6.19
C ARG A 233 6.80 13.80 7.09
N SER A 234 5.54 14.15 6.86
CA SER A 234 4.83 15.11 7.69
C SER A 234 3.33 14.89 7.58
N VAL A 235 2.63 15.27 8.65
CA VAL A 235 1.17 15.40 8.69
C VAL A 235 0.82 16.69 9.41
N LYS A 236 -0.13 17.43 8.87
CA LYS A 236 -0.64 18.65 9.49
C LYS A 236 -2.15 18.76 9.29
N GLU A 237 -2.87 18.99 10.37
CA GLU A 237 -4.26 19.45 10.31
C GLU A 237 -4.28 20.97 10.07
N ARG A 238 -5.12 21.43 9.13
CA ARG A 238 -5.35 22.83 8.81
C ARG A 238 -6.55 23.37 9.59
N GLU A 239 -6.62 24.69 9.75
CA GLU A 239 -7.73 25.36 10.45
C GLU A 239 -9.10 25.14 9.79
N ASP A 240 -9.12 24.81 8.49
CA ASP A 240 -10.33 24.50 7.72
C ASP A 240 -10.81 23.04 7.90
N GLY A 241 -10.13 22.24 8.73
CA GLY A 241 -10.43 20.83 8.97
C GLY A 241 -9.88 19.88 7.89
N SER A 242 -9.14 20.38 6.91
CA SER A 242 -8.39 19.55 5.97
C SER A 242 -7.05 19.09 6.57
N PHE A 243 -6.46 18.07 5.94
CA PHE A 243 -5.17 17.51 6.32
C PHE A 243 -4.19 17.65 5.17
N GLU A 244 -2.94 17.96 5.50
CA GLU A 244 -1.81 17.94 4.59
C GLU A 244 -0.88 16.79 4.98
N PHE A 245 -0.31 16.12 3.99
CA PHE A 245 0.82 15.22 4.23
C PHE A 245 1.78 15.17 3.06
N THR A 246 3.07 15.03 3.40
CA THR A 246 4.13 14.87 2.41
C THR A 246 4.61 13.43 2.39
N ASN A 247 4.83 12.89 1.20
CA ASN A 247 5.49 11.62 0.98
C ASN A 247 6.82 11.85 0.26
N GLU A 248 7.86 11.21 0.74
CA GLU A 248 9.08 11.01 -0.04
C GLU A 248 8.95 9.75 -0.90
N ALA A 249 9.50 9.76 -2.10
CA ALA A 249 9.55 8.56 -2.94
C ALA A 249 10.34 7.44 -2.23
N TRP A 250 9.90 6.18 -2.33
CA TRP A 250 10.64 5.04 -1.78
C TRP A 250 10.68 3.84 -2.69
N LYS A 251 9.54 3.24 -3.03
CA LYS A 251 9.49 2.07 -3.92
C LYS A 251 8.43 2.28 -4.99
N TYR A 252 8.69 1.87 -6.22
CA TYR A 252 7.74 2.00 -7.32
C TYR A 252 7.85 0.86 -8.34
N THR A 253 6.80 0.59 -9.10
CA THR A 253 6.86 -0.35 -10.22
C THR A 253 7.71 0.25 -11.36
N PRO A 254 8.80 -0.41 -11.78
CA PRO A 254 9.66 0.10 -12.84
C PRO A 254 8.93 0.07 -14.20
N GLY A 255 8.73 1.24 -14.81
CA GLY A 255 8.15 1.37 -16.15
C GLY A 255 8.55 2.69 -16.83
N PRO A 256 8.62 2.73 -18.17
CA PRO A 256 8.91 3.97 -18.91
C PRO A 256 7.73 4.95 -18.96
N GLU A 257 6.51 4.51 -18.62
CA GLU A 257 5.27 5.27 -18.81
C GLU A 257 4.64 5.83 -17.53
N HIS A 258 5.28 5.67 -16.36
CA HIS A 258 4.73 6.13 -15.07
C HIS A 258 5.77 6.91 -14.25
N VAL A 259 5.52 8.21 -14.08
CA VAL A 259 6.32 9.12 -13.23
C VAL A 259 5.77 9.18 -11.79
N ALA A 260 4.50 8.80 -11.60
CA ALA A 260 3.86 8.76 -10.28
C ALA A 260 4.65 7.86 -9.31
N GLY A 261 5.16 8.46 -8.23
CA GLY A 261 5.90 7.77 -7.17
C GLY A 261 7.43 7.78 -7.28
N ARG A 262 8.03 8.40 -8.30
CA ARG A 262 9.48 8.68 -8.35
C ARG A 262 9.88 10.01 -7.70
N ASP A 263 8.91 10.89 -7.54
CA ASP A 263 9.09 12.20 -6.93
C ASP A 263 8.52 12.22 -5.52
N ASP A 264 8.91 13.22 -4.74
CA ASP A 264 8.23 13.57 -3.51
C ASP A 264 6.86 14.17 -3.83
N TRP A 265 5.86 13.85 -3.02
CA TRP A 265 4.50 14.35 -3.19
C TRP A 265 4.07 15.14 -1.97
N CYS A 266 3.35 16.24 -2.19
CA CYS A 266 2.50 16.78 -1.15
C CYS A 266 1.02 16.62 -1.50
N ASN A 267 0.26 16.19 -0.50
CA ASN A 267 -1.15 15.87 -0.62
C ASN A 267 -1.92 16.73 0.37
N ALA A 268 -3.09 17.19 -0.05
CA ALA A 268 -4.09 17.77 0.83
C ALA A 268 -5.38 16.97 0.69
N PHE A 269 -6.05 16.67 1.80
CA PHE A 269 -7.29 15.91 1.76
C PHE A 269 -8.28 16.34 2.83
N VAL A 270 -9.53 15.92 2.62
CA VAL A 270 -10.61 16.05 3.59
C VAL A 270 -11.40 14.76 3.66
N LEU A 271 -11.79 14.40 4.88
CA LEU A 271 -12.69 13.29 5.17
C LEU A 271 -14.13 13.80 5.24
N ARG A 272 -15.02 13.13 4.52
CA ARG A 272 -16.45 13.38 4.61
C ARG A 272 -17.21 12.08 4.46
N ASP A 273 -17.99 11.73 5.47
CA ASP A 273 -18.67 10.44 5.55
C ASP A 273 -17.64 9.30 5.34
N ASP A 274 -17.90 8.35 4.43
CA ASP A 274 -16.99 7.27 4.05
C ASP A 274 -16.13 7.59 2.82
N SER A 275 -15.91 8.88 2.53
CA SER A 275 -15.16 9.37 1.37
C SER A 275 -13.98 10.26 1.74
N VAL A 276 -12.91 10.12 0.96
CA VAL A 276 -11.73 10.99 0.97
C VAL A 276 -11.68 11.73 -0.35
N TYR A 277 -11.58 13.06 -0.28
CA TYR A 277 -11.24 13.90 -1.44
C TYR A 277 -9.80 14.34 -1.26
N MET A 278 -8.93 14.01 -2.20
CA MET A 278 -7.50 14.28 -2.10
C MET A 278 -7.00 14.99 -3.35
N LEU A 279 -6.20 16.02 -3.12
CA LEU A 279 -5.46 16.78 -4.12
C LEU A 279 -3.98 16.52 -3.91
N SER A 280 -3.26 16.27 -4.98
CA SER A 280 -1.83 15.94 -4.91
C SER A 280 -1.02 16.82 -5.85
N ASN A 281 0.18 17.17 -5.41
CA ASN A 281 1.19 17.86 -6.21
C ASN A 281 2.51 17.10 -6.15
N SER A 282 3.14 16.89 -7.29
CA SER A 282 4.50 16.34 -7.37
C SER A 282 5.52 17.45 -7.15
N ARG A 283 6.58 17.16 -6.40
CA ARG A 283 7.74 18.01 -6.22
C ARG A 283 8.84 17.73 -7.25
N ALA A 284 8.52 17.15 -8.41
CA ALA A 284 9.48 16.77 -9.46
C ALA A 284 10.46 17.87 -9.92
N ASP A 285 10.19 19.14 -9.61
CA ASP A 285 10.94 20.30 -10.06
C ASP A 285 11.53 21.05 -8.83
N ASP A 286 12.57 20.48 -8.20
CA ASP A 286 13.02 20.88 -6.86
C ASP A 286 14.04 22.02 -6.78
N VAL A 287 14.50 22.62 -7.89
CA VAL A 287 15.27 23.87 -7.84
C VAL A 287 15.21 24.60 -9.19
N ASP A 288 14.78 25.85 -9.21
CA ASP A 288 15.31 26.76 -10.24
C ASP A 288 16.77 27.08 -9.90
N ASP A 289 17.52 27.64 -10.84
CA ASP A 289 18.94 28.00 -10.65
C ASP A 289 19.20 28.97 -9.47
N ALA A 290 18.15 29.40 -8.74
CA ALA A 290 18.19 30.35 -7.64
C ALA A 290 17.91 29.76 -6.24
N GLY A 291 17.69 28.45 -6.08
CA GLY A 291 17.79 27.79 -4.76
C GLY A 291 16.64 28.05 -3.77
N THR A 292 15.39 28.19 -4.24
CA THR A 292 14.21 28.37 -3.37
C THR A 292 13.22 27.19 -3.48
N ILE A 293 12.52 26.93 -2.37
CA ILE A 293 11.90 25.69 -1.85
C ILE A 293 10.76 25.10 -2.70
N ALA A 294 10.64 23.77 -2.63
CA ALA A 294 9.51 22.92 -3.04
C ALA A 294 8.13 23.59 -2.97
N PRO A 295 7.19 23.27 -3.90
CA PRO A 295 5.89 23.91 -3.94
C PRO A 295 5.07 23.69 -2.65
N GLU A 296 4.30 24.72 -2.27
CA GLU A 296 3.28 24.63 -1.21
C GLU A 296 2.31 23.48 -1.54
N CYS A 297 1.96 22.69 -0.54
CA CYS A 297 0.95 21.64 -0.67
C CYS A 297 -0.36 22.21 -1.22
N PRO A 298 -1.10 21.47 -2.05
CA PRO A 298 -2.34 21.96 -2.62
C PRO A 298 -3.28 22.57 -1.57
N ARG A 299 -4.02 23.59 -1.98
CA ARG A 299 -5.06 24.19 -1.14
C ARG A 299 -6.36 23.43 -1.34
N MET A 300 -6.99 23.02 -0.25
CA MET A 300 -8.32 22.43 -0.36
C MET A 300 -9.29 23.57 -0.67
N PRO A 301 -10.00 23.55 -1.81
CA PRO A 301 -11.04 24.53 -2.06
C PRO A 301 -12.23 24.24 -1.14
N GLU A 302 -13.19 25.17 -1.06
CA GLU A 302 -14.41 24.94 -0.30
C GLU A 302 -15.08 23.64 -0.73
N LEU A 303 -15.57 22.85 0.25
CA LEU A 303 -16.11 21.51 0.04
C LEU A 303 -17.25 21.44 -0.99
N GLU A 304 -18.05 22.49 -1.09
CA GLU A 304 -19.12 22.58 -2.10
C GLU A 304 -18.54 22.56 -3.53
N THR A 305 -17.36 23.15 -3.74
CA THR A 305 -16.65 23.17 -5.01
C THR A 305 -16.10 21.78 -5.37
N LEU A 306 -15.55 21.03 -4.40
CA LEU A 306 -15.12 19.63 -4.63
C LEU A 306 -16.30 18.71 -4.92
N GLY A 307 -17.40 18.89 -4.19
CA GLY A 307 -18.65 18.16 -4.45
C GLY A 307 -19.21 18.46 -5.84
N GLN A 308 -19.11 19.71 -6.32
CA GLN A 308 -19.50 20.09 -7.68
C GLN A 308 -18.60 19.46 -8.74
N VAL A 309 -17.28 19.41 -8.52
CA VAL A 309 -16.32 18.74 -9.40
C VAL A 309 -16.60 17.24 -9.47
N ALA A 310 -16.84 16.59 -8.33
CA ALA A 310 -17.21 15.18 -8.26
C ALA A 310 -18.57 14.89 -8.93
N THR A 311 -19.55 15.78 -8.73
CA THR A 311 -20.86 15.69 -9.40
C THR A 311 -20.72 15.83 -10.92
N LEU A 312 -19.89 16.78 -11.38
CA LEU A 312 -19.62 16.98 -12.79
C LEU A 312 -19.03 15.71 -13.43
N ILE A 313 -18.13 15.00 -12.73
CA ILE A 313 -17.59 13.70 -13.17
C ILE A 313 -18.65 12.61 -13.18
N ALA A 314 -19.44 12.50 -12.12
CA ALA A 314 -20.51 11.51 -12.01
C ALA A 314 -21.56 11.69 -13.12
N GLU A 315 -21.74 12.91 -13.62
CA GLU A 315 -22.62 13.25 -14.74
C GLU A 315 -21.95 13.09 -16.13
N GLY A 316 -20.71 12.58 -16.18
CA GLY A 316 -19.96 12.36 -17.43
C GLY A 316 -19.28 13.62 -17.98
N GLY A 317 -19.20 14.69 -17.20
CA GLY A 317 -18.40 15.87 -17.49
C GLY A 317 -16.93 15.66 -17.10
N THR A 318 -16.02 16.29 -17.83
CA THR A 318 -14.59 16.33 -17.48
C THR A 318 -14.32 17.65 -16.76
N PRO A 319 -13.95 17.65 -15.47
CA PRO A 319 -13.41 18.85 -14.85
C PRO A 319 -12.15 19.24 -15.61
N THR A 320 -12.04 20.50 -16.01
CA THR A 320 -10.83 20.97 -16.66
C THR A 320 -9.72 21.08 -15.62
N PHE A 321 -8.54 20.57 -15.96
CA PHE A 321 -7.30 20.71 -15.16
C PHE A 321 -7.07 22.14 -14.63
N GLU A 322 -7.51 23.14 -15.40
CA GLU A 322 -7.49 24.57 -15.02
C GLU A 322 -8.08 24.86 -13.64
N LEU A 323 -9.10 24.11 -13.20
CA LEU A 323 -9.72 24.32 -11.88
C LEU A 323 -8.87 23.76 -10.72
N LEU A 324 -8.01 22.77 -11.00
CA LEU A 324 -7.11 22.16 -10.03
C LEU A 324 -5.76 22.89 -9.94
N SER A 325 -5.27 23.44 -11.06
CA SER A 325 -4.04 24.22 -11.09
C SER A 325 -4.12 25.47 -10.21
N ASP A 326 -5.31 26.07 -10.08
CA ASP A 326 -5.55 27.21 -9.17
C ASP A 326 -5.34 26.84 -7.70
N GLN A 327 -5.47 25.56 -7.36
CA GLN A 327 -5.20 25.01 -6.04
C GLN A 327 -3.77 24.48 -5.89
N GLY A 328 -2.95 24.57 -6.94
CA GLY A 328 -1.60 24.01 -6.99
C GLY A 328 -1.58 22.48 -7.07
N ALA A 329 -2.67 21.84 -7.53
CA ALA A 329 -2.75 20.39 -7.66
C ALA A 329 -2.45 19.94 -9.09
N VAL A 330 -1.70 18.85 -9.23
CA VAL A 330 -1.49 18.15 -10.52
C VAL A 330 -2.38 16.92 -10.66
N SER A 331 -2.98 16.45 -9.57
CA SER A 331 -4.01 15.42 -9.61
C SER A 331 -5.04 15.59 -8.50
N ALA A 332 -6.22 15.04 -8.74
CA ALA A 332 -7.30 14.96 -7.77
C ALA A 332 -7.91 13.56 -7.81
N VAL A 333 -8.23 13.01 -6.64
CA VAL A 333 -8.92 11.73 -6.50
C VAL A 333 -10.07 11.85 -5.51
N MET A 334 -11.12 11.08 -5.77
CA MET A 334 -12.18 10.81 -4.82
C MET A 334 -12.15 9.32 -4.50
N LEU A 335 -12.00 8.98 -3.23
CA LEU A 335 -11.83 7.61 -2.77
C LEU A 335 -12.89 7.27 -1.75
N THR A 336 -13.30 6.00 -1.72
CA THR A 336 -14.26 5.44 -0.77
C THR A 336 -13.65 4.24 -0.07
N ARG A 337 -14.02 4.04 1.19
CA ARG A 337 -13.54 2.90 1.97
C ARG A 337 -14.04 1.59 1.36
N GLN A 338 -13.16 0.61 1.24
CA GLN A 338 -13.45 -0.71 0.66
C GLN A 338 -13.83 -1.75 1.72
#